data_AF-A0A813DCR4-F1
#
_entry.id   AF-A0A813DCR4-F1
#
_cell.length_a   1.000
_cell.length_b   1.000
_cell.length_c   1.000
_cell.angle_alpha   90.00
_cell.angle_beta   90.00
_cell.angle_gamma   90.00
#
_symmetry.space_group_name_H-M   'P 1'
#
loop_
_entity.id
_entity.type
_entity.pdbx_description
1 polymer ?
#
loop_
_entity_poly.entity_id
_entity_poly.type
_entity_poly.pdbx_seq_one_letter_code
_entity_poly.pdbx_strand_id
1 'polypeptide(L)'
;MRSWIQVRPRLLQKQERLREEILGALPSSEWLAVHVRRTDKLEQCRSNRWTRGDLVSQIVGFCKSLGCKGVFLCSDDSAMKKDILSDLSHAGLRTAAYNALLSEGGPSHKDEGLDRRQNAEDVLLEVLLMSGCGALLSTYSNVSVAAIYFAEPGFRFFMFGDSPPGLPESRTSSCLQGRCAGCGSEQPPLRCSRCRGAFFCSRDCQRLAWPSHRLCCQPATV
;
A
#
# COMPACT_ATOMS: atom_id res chain seq x y z
N MET A 1 18.89 11.49 8.65
CA MET A 1 18.71 10.23 9.43
C MET A 1 18.20 10.55 10.83
N ARG A 2 17.04 10.03 11.24
CA ARG A 2 16.44 10.30 12.56
C ARG A 2 17.22 9.55 13.65
N SER A 3 17.47 10.20 14.80
CA SER A 3 18.42 9.77 15.85
C SER A 3 18.04 8.51 16.66
N TRP A 4 16.90 7.88 16.37
CA TRP A 4 16.29 6.89 17.25
C TRP A 4 16.67 5.44 16.92
N ILE A 5 17.14 5.18 15.69
CA ILE A 5 17.58 3.85 15.25
C ILE A 5 18.88 3.97 14.47
N GLN A 6 19.98 3.44 15.01
CA GLN A 6 21.25 3.32 14.31
C GLN A 6 21.31 1.99 13.55
N VAL A 7 21.31 2.06 12.22
CA VAL A 7 21.56 0.90 11.36
C VAL A 7 23.06 0.64 11.31
N ARG A 8 23.47 -0.62 11.47
CA ARG A 8 24.89 -1.00 11.42
C ARG A 8 25.50 -0.61 10.06
N PRO A 9 26.72 -0.03 10.02
CA PRO A 9 27.36 0.39 8.77
C PRO A 9 27.42 -0.70 7.70
N ARG A 10 27.69 -1.95 8.09
CA ARG A 10 27.71 -3.10 7.19
C ARG A 10 26.37 -3.33 6.47
N LEU A 11 25.24 -3.09 7.14
CA LEU A 11 23.91 -3.23 6.53
C LEU A 11 23.60 -2.09 5.57
N LEU A 12 24.04 -0.86 5.89
CA LEU A 12 23.90 0.28 4.97
C LEU A 12 24.73 0.06 3.69
N GLN A 13 25.97 -0.40 3.82
CA GLN A 13 26.81 -0.77 2.68
C GLN A 13 26.17 -1.88 1.83
N LYS A 14 25.60 -2.90 2.49
CA LYS A 14 24.87 -3.97 1.81
C LYS A 14 23.63 -3.41 1.08
N GLN A 15 22.89 -2.51 1.69
CA GLN A 15 21.72 -1.88 1.09
C GLN A 15 22.09 -1.03 -0.13
N GLU A 16 23.16 -0.23 -0.08
CA GLU A 16 23.55 0.59 -1.23
C GLU A 16 23.95 -0.28 -2.42
N ARG A 17 24.77 -1.33 -2.18
CA ARG A 17 25.10 -2.29 -3.23
C ARG A 17 23.86 -2.98 -3.80
N LEU A 18 22.96 -3.46 -2.95
CA LEU A 18 21.72 -4.10 -3.40
C LEU A 18 20.82 -3.13 -4.17
N ARG A 19 20.80 -1.85 -3.80
CA ARG A 19 20.03 -0.83 -4.51
C ARG A 19 20.54 -0.66 -5.94
N GLU A 20 21.85 -0.56 -6.13
CA GLU A 20 22.46 -0.50 -7.47
C GLU A 20 22.18 -1.78 -8.27
N GLU A 21 22.30 -2.96 -7.65
CA GLU A 21 22.06 -4.25 -8.30
C GLU A 21 20.58 -4.48 -8.68
N ILE A 22 19.65 -4.12 -7.80
CA ILE A 22 18.23 -4.46 -7.91
C ILE A 22 17.42 -3.36 -8.61
N LEU A 23 17.65 -2.10 -8.26
CA LEU A 23 16.93 -0.95 -8.83
C LEU A 23 17.65 -0.36 -10.05
N GLY A 24 18.91 -0.76 -10.29
CA GLY A 24 19.65 -0.40 -11.49
C GLY A 24 19.84 1.11 -11.65
N ALA A 25 19.91 1.55 -12.92
CA ALA A 25 20.23 2.93 -13.28
C ALA A 25 19.04 3.92 -13.19
N LEU A 26 17.83 3.46 -12.87
CA LEU A 26 16.69 4.37 -12.75
C LEU A 26 16.83 5.23 -11.49
N PRO A 27 16.55 6.55 -11.56
CA PRO A 27 16.51 7.38 -10.36
C PRO A 27 15.50 6.83 -9.35
N SER A 28 15.84 6.92 -8.06
CA SER A 28 14.95 6.48 -6.98
C SER A 28 13.53 7.06 -7.05
N SER A 29 13.40 8.30 -7.51
CA SER A 29 12.11 8.98 -7.69
C SER A 29 11.20 8.30 -8.72
N GLU A 30 11.75 7.51 -9.64
CA GLU A 30 11.00 6.77 -10.66
C GLU A 30 10.58 5.36 -10.21
N TRP A 31 10.95 4.94 -8.99
CA TRP A 31 10.52 3.68 -8.40
C TRP A 31 9.36 3.88 -7.44
N LEU A 32 8.30 3.07 -7.61
CA LEU A 32 7.26 2.88 -6.61
C LEU A 32 7.58 1.64 -5.78
N ALA A 33 7.80 1.82 -4.48
CA ALA A 33 7.83 0.70 -3.55
C ALA A 33 6.41 0.17 -3.36
N VAL A 34 6.24 -1.15 -3.41
CA VAL A 34 4.96 -1.82 -3.16
C VAL A 34 5.15 -2.87 -2.10
N HIS A 35 4.32 -2.84 -1.05
CA HIS A 35 4.36 -3.83 0.02
C HIS A 35 3.01 -4.51 0.23
N VAL A 36 2.96 -5.82 -0.05
CA VAL A 36 1.75 -6.65 0.08
C VAL A 36 1.96 -7.70 1.18
N ARG A 37 1.21 -7.58 2.27
CA ARG A 37 1.21 -8.55 3.39
C ARG A 37 -0.03 -9.45 3.35
N ARG A 38 0.10 -10.79 3.32
CA ARG A 38 -1.04 -11.73 3.29
C ARG A 38 -1.06 -12.82 4.36
N THR A 39 0.07 -13.42 4.70
CA THR A 39 0.12 -14.79 5.30
C THR A 39 -0.55 -14.94 6.68
N ASP A 40 -0.76 -13.86 7.44
CA ASP A 40 -1.40 -13.89 8.77
C ASP A 40 -2.42 -12.77 9.02
N LYS A 41 -2.68 -11.92 8.02
CA LYS A 41 -3.45 -10.67 8.21
C LYS A 41 -4.72 -10.58 7.37
N LEU A 42 -5.18 -11.67 6.76
CA LEU A 42 -6.33 -11.65 5.85
C LEU A 42 -7.58 -10.95 6.42
N GLU A 43 -7.77 -10.98 7.74
CA GLU A 43 -8.91 -10.33 8.42
C GLU A 43 -8.67 -8.88 8.86
N GLN A 44 -7.41 -8.41 8.91
CA GLN A 44 -7.06 -7.11 9.51
C GLN A 44 -7.13 -5.93 8.54
N CYS A 45 -7.08 -6.16 7.23
CA CYS A 45 -7.08 -5.09 6.23
C CYS A 45 -7.96 -5.44 5.02
N ARG A 46 -8.81 -4.49 4.58
CA ARG A 46 -9.74 -4.69 3.44
C ARG A 46 -9.02 -5.07 2.14
N SER A 47 -7.80 -4.54 1.94
CA SER A 47 -6.96 -4.83 0.78
C SER A 47 -6.47 -6.27 0.73
N ASN A 48 -6.53 -7.03 1.83
CA ASN A 48 -6.11 -8.42 1.81
C ASN A 48 -7.11 -9.34 1.08
N ARG A 49 -8.35 -8.86 0.85
CA ARG A 49 -9.36 -9.54 0.03
C ARG A 49 -9.19 -9.31 -1.48
N TRP A 50 -8.23 -8.49 -1.86
CA TRP A 50 -8.07 -8.11 -3.26
C TRP A 50 -7.50 -9.24 -4.07
N THR A 51 -7.97 -9.33 -5.30
CA THR A 51 -7.44 -10.27 -6.27
C THR A 51 -6.09 -9.78 -6.78
N ARG A 52 -5.34 -10.67 -7.43
CA ARG A 52 -4.11 -10.30 -8.14
C ARG A 52 -4.37 -9.16 -9.15
N GLY A 53 -5.48 -9.24 -9.88
CA GLY A 53 -5.87 -8.23 -10.88
C GLY A 53 -6.15 -6.86 -10.25
N ASP A 54 -6.80 -6.82 -9.08
CA ASP A 54 -7.06 -5.57 -8.36
C ASP A 54 -5.75 -4.90 -7.92
N LEU A 55 -4.81 -5.68 -7.36
CA LEU A 55 -3.50 -5.21 -6.92
C LEU A 55 -2.70 -4.65 -8.10
N VAL A 56 -2.58 -5.42 -9.19
CA VAL A 56 -1.86 -4.99 -10.40
C VAL A 56 -2.47 -3.71 -10.98
N SER A 57 -3.79 -3.65 -11.08
CA SER A 57 -4.50 -2.47 -11.61
C SER A 57 -4.22 -1.21 -10.79
N GLN A 58 -4.23 -1.33 -9.46
CA GLN A 58 -3.89 -0.20 -8.59
C GLN A 58 -2.43 0.20 -8.69
N ILE A 59 -1.50 -0.75 -8.68
CA ILE A 59 -0.07 -0.46 -8.82
C ILE A 59 0.18 0.31 -10.13
N VAL A 60 -0.37 -0.17 -11.25
CA VAL A 60 -0.25 0.51 -12.56
C VAL A 60 -0.85 1.91 -12.52
N GLY A 61 -2.02 2.08 -11.89
CA GLY A 61 -2.67 3.38 -11.73
C GLY A 61 -1.79 4.38 -10.97
N PHE A 62 -1.20 3.96 -9.84
CA PHE A 62 -0.28 4.77 -9.06
C PHE A 62 1.02 5.06 -9.81
N CYS A 63 1.61 4.08 -10.51
CA CYS A 63 2.81 4.32 -11.32
C CYS A 63 2.56 5.40 -12.37
N LYS A 64 1.44 5.33 -13.10
CA LYS A 64 1.08 6.34 -14.11
C LYS A 64 0.89 7.73 -13.50
N SER A 65 0.16 7.81 -12.39
CA SER A 65 -0.14 9.07 -11.70
C SER A 65 1.10 9.72 -11.09
N LEU A 66 2.03 8.92 -10.57
CA LEU A 66 3.26 9.39 -9.94
C LEU A 66 4.43 9.57 -10.91
N GLY A 67 4.28 9.15 -12.17
CA GLY A 67 5.36 9.13 -13.16
C GLY A 67 6.43 8.06 -12.88
N CYS A 68 6.11 7.03 -12.10
CA CYS A 68 7.03 5.95 -11.80
C CYS A 68 7.13 4.96 -12.98
N LYS A 69 8.36 4.60 -13.36
CA LYS A 69 8.66 3.63 -14.41
C LYS A 69 9.03 2.25 -13.88
N GLY A 70 9.34 2.17 -12.58
CA GLY A 70 9.73 0.94 -11.90
C GLY A 70 8.86 0.63 -10.67
N VAL A 71 8.73 -0.65 -10.35
CA VAL A 71 8.09 -1.17 -9.14
C VAL A 71 9.06 -2.06 -8.38
N PHE A 72 9.33 -1.70 -7.12
CA PHE A 72 10.03 -2.56 -6.18
C PHE A 72 9.02 -3.27 -5.28
N LEU A 73 8.80 -4.57 -5.50
CA LEU A 73 7.77 -5.35 -4.82
C LEU A 73 8.33 -6.16 -3.65
N CYS A 74 7.75 -5.95 -2.48
CA CYS A 74 7.95 -6.74 -1.27
C CYS A 74 6.66 -7.47 -0.91
N SER A 75 6.76 -8.76 -0.61
CA SER A 75 5.64 -9.57 -0.12
C SER A 75 6.13 -10.77 0.66
N ASP A 76 5.33 -11.19 1.64
CA ASP A 76 5.50 -12.41 2.41
C ASP A 76 4.96 -13.66 1.69
N ASP A 77 4.33 -13.49 0.53
CA ASP A 77 3.84 -14.56 -0.33
C ASP A 77 4.72 -14.64 -1.59
N SER A 78 5.60 -15.65 -1.64
CA SER A 78 6.60 -15.79 -2.71
C SER A 78 5.97 -16.12 -4.07
N ALA A 79 4.87 -16.87 -4.10
CA ALA A 79 4.15 -17.23 -5.32
C ALA A 79 3.45 -16.00 -5.89
N MET A 80 2.69 -15.28 -5.06
CA MET A 80 2.03 -14.04 -5.48
C MET A 80 3.05 -12.98 -5.93
N LYS A 81 4.19 -12.87 -5.25
CA LYS A 81 5.25 -11.93 -5.63
C LYS A 81 5.71 -12.17 -7.08
N LYS A 82 5.96 -13.43 -7.45
CA LYS A 82 6.36 -13.81 -8.82
C LYS A 82 5.27 -13.45 -9.85
N ASP A 83 4.02 -13.79 -9.55
CA ASP A 83 2.90 -13.53 -10.44
C ASP A 83 2.67 -12.02 -10.67
N ILE A 84 2.67 -11.21 -9.61
CA ILE A 84 2.49 -9.76 -9.72
C ILE A 84 3.65 -9.13 -10.50
N LEU A 85 4.90 -9.54 -10.26
CA LEU A 85 6.05 -9.04 -11.01
C LEU A 85 5.91 -9.35 -12.51
N SER A 86 5.47 -10.56 -12.86
CA SER A 86 5.19 -10.94 -14.24
C SER A 86 4.13 -10.02 -14.86
N ASP A 87 2.97 -9.87 -14.20
CA ASP A 87 1.87 -9.04 -14.72
C ASP A 87 2.26 -7.57 -14.88
N LEU A 88 3.05 -7.01 -13.95
CA LEU A 88 3.56 -5.64 -14.03
C LEU A 88 4.58 -5.46 -15.16
N SER A 89 5.43 -6.46 -15.40
CA SER A 89 6.37 -6.44 -16.52
C SER A 89 5.64 -6.44 -17.87
N HIS A 90 4.59 -7.25 -18.02
CA HIS A 90 3.71 -7.22 -19.19
C HIS A 90 2.99 -5.88 -19.36
N ALA A 91 2.72 -5.16 -18.27
CA ALA A 91 2.18 -3.79 -18.31
C ALA A 91 3.24 -2.71 -18.68
N GLY A 92 4.48 -3.11 -18.99
CA GLY A 92 5.55 -2.22 -19.45
C GLY A 92 6.33 -1.54 -18.31
N LEU A 93 6.15 -1.97 -17.06
CA LEU A 93 6.90 -1.44 -15.92
C LEU A 93 8.19 -2.24 -15.72
N ARG A 94 9.25 -1.56 -15.27
CA ARG A 94 10.42 -2.26 -14.72
C ARG A 94 10.04 -2.85 -13.37
N THR A 95 10.47 -4.07 -13.10
CA THR A 95 10.07 -4.78 -11.90
C THR A 95 11.30 -5.30 -11.18
N ALA A 96 11.32 -5.10 -9.87
CA ALA A 96 12.42 -5.52 -9.01
C ALA A 96 11.87 -6.07 -7.70
N ALA A 97 12.59 -7.03 -7.10
CA ALA A 97 12.27 -7.57 -5.79
C ALA A 97 13.54 -8.09 -5.12
N TYR A 98 13.59 -7.99 -3.80
CA TYR A 98 14.63 -8.65 -3.01
C TYR A 98 14.24 -10.10 -2.72
N ASN A 99 15.22 -11.00 -2.82
CA ASN A 99 15.03 -12.41 -2.52
C ASN A 99 15.19 -12.67 -1.01
N ALA A 100 14.27 -12.11 -0.23
CA ALA A 100 14.20 -12.34 1.20
C ALA A 100 13.96 -13.83 1.51
N LEU A 101 14.52 -14.31 2.62
CA LEU A 101 14.24 -15.62 3.17
C LEU A 101 12.78 -15.70 3.64
N LEU A 102 11.98 -16.52 2.96
CA LEU A 102 10.56 -16.73 3.23
C LEU A 102 10.29 -18.20 3.60
N SER A 103 9.23 -18.44 4.39
CA SER A 103 8.75 -19.79 4.71
C SER A 103 7.98 -20.39 3.53
N GLU A 104 7.97 -21.72 3.41
CA GLU A 104 7.31 -22.46 2.32
C GLU A 104 5.79 -22.67 2.50
N GLY A 105 5.19 -22.17 3.58
CA GLY A 105 3.75 -22.42 3.82
C GLY A 105 3.10 -21.58 4.91
N GLY A 106 3.75 -20.50 5.37
CA GLY A 106 3.19 -19.70 6.45
C GLY A 106 3.97 -18.40 6.69
N PRO A 107 3.62 -17.66 7.75
CA PRO A 107 4.32 -16.43 8.10
C PRO A 107 5.75 -16.76 8.54
N SER A 108 6.76 -16.20 7.86
CA SER A 108 8.18 -16.49 8.11
C SER A 108 8.61 -16.33 9.58
N HIS A 109 8.01 -15.39 10.31
CA HIS A 109 8.32 -15.17 11.73
C HIS A 109 7.82 -16.28 12.67
N LYS A 110 6.99 -17.21 12.17
CA LYS A 110 6.50 -18.39 12.90
C LYS A 110 7.23 -19.68 12.50
N ASP A 111 8.09 -19.62 11.49
CA ASP A 111 8.83 -20.78 11.03
C ASP A 111 10.08 -20.98 11.90
N GLU A 112 10.12 -22.09 12.64
CA GLU A 112 11.25 -22.42 13.51
C GLU A 112 12.46 -22.97 12.74
N GLY A 113 12.25 -23.42 11.50
CA GLY A 113 13.32 -23.90 10.62
C GLY A 113 14.09 -22.78 9.93
N LEU A 114 13.56 -21.55 9.95
CA LEU A 114 14.25 -20.39 9.37
C LEU A 114 15.28 -19.81 10.34
N ASP A 115 16.42 -19.40 9.78
CA ASP A 115 17.34 -18.52 10.49
C ASP A 115 16.64 -17.18 10.77
N ARG A 116 16.18 -17.02 12.01
CA ARG A 116 15.46 -15.82 12.48
C ARG A 116 16.29 -14.55 12.36
N ARG A 117 17.62 -14.65 12.49
CA ARG A 117 18.50 -13.49 12.35
C ARG A 117 18.59 -13.09 10.89
N GLN A 118 18.80 -14.04 9.98
CA GLN A 118 18.82 -13.75 8.55
C GLN A 118 17.47 -13.20 8.08
N ASN A 119 16.35 -13.79 8.53
CA ASN A 119 15.01 -13.28 8.20
C ASN A 119 14.80 -11.84 8.70
N ALA A 120 15.25 -11.50 9.91
CA ALA A 120 15.19 -10.13 10.42
C ALA A 120 16.06 -9.16 9.62
N GLU A 121 17.27 -9.57 9.23
CA GLU A 121 18.14 -8.77 8.35
C GLU A 121 17.51 -8.55 6.98
N ASP A 122 16.85 -9.56 6.42
CA ASP A 122 16.15 -9.46 5.12
C ASP A 122 14.98 -8.48 5.18
N VAL A 123 14.14 -8.56 6.21
CA VAL A 123 13.04 -7.61 6.42
C VAL A 123 13.57 -6.18 6.57
N LEU A 124 14.68 -5.99 7.29
CA LEU A 124 15.30 -4.67 7.44
C LEU A 124 15.85 -4.16 6.10
N LEU A 125 16.44 -5.02 5.27
CA LEU A 125 16.89 -4.63 3.93
C LEU A 125 15.73 -4.23 3.03
N GLU A 126 14.61 -4.96 3.04
CA GLU A 126 13.40 -4.57 2.31
C GLU A 126 12.88 -3.20 2.78
N VAL A 127 12.83 -2.97 4.09
CA VAL A 127 12.45 -1.66 4.67
C VAL A 127 13.34 -0.53 4.15
N LEU A 128 14.65 -0.73 4.16
CA LEU A 128 15.59 0.30 3.72
C LEU A 128 15.50 0.53 2.21
N LEU A 129 15.39 -0.53 1.40
CA LEU A 129 15.21 -0.40 -0.05
C LEU A 129 13.90 0.31 -0.41
N MET A 130 12.78 -0.03 0.26
CA MET A 130 11.50 0.66 0.08
C MET A 130 11.59 2.14 0.45
N SER A 131 12.28 2.47 1.56
CA SER A 131 12.46 3.85 2.02
C SER A 131 13.26 4.72 1.05
N GLY A 132 14.07 4.08 0.19
CA GLY A 132 14.84 4.73 -0.87
C GLY A 132 14.09 4.92 -2.19
N CYS A 133 12.84 4.51 -2.31
CA CYS A 133 12.02 4.71 -3.51
C CYS A 133 11.37 6.11 -3.55
N GLY A 134 10.66 6.46 -4.63
CA GLY A 134 10.02 7.77 -4.80
C GLY A 134 8.65 7.89 -4.12
N ALA A 135 8.02 6.75 -3.82
CA ALA A 135 6.79 6.63 -3.07
C ALA A 135 6.59 5.18 -2.58
N LEU A 136 5.64 4.97 -1.66
CA LEU A 136 5.21 3.66 -1.18
C LEU A 136 3.70 3.45 -1.38
N LEU A 137 3.30 2.30 -1.92
CA LEU A 137 1.93 1.79 -1.90
C LEU A 137 1.88 0.50 -1.06
N SER A 138 1.01 0.42 -0.05
CA SER A 138 1.03 -0.75 0.84
C SER A 138 -0.33 -1.19 1.38
N THR A 139 -0.39 -2.39 1.94
CA THR A 139 -1.53 -2.87 2.74
C THR A 139 -1.51 -2.41 4.21
N TYR A 140 -0.64 -1.44 4.56
CA TYR A 140 -0.44 -0.88 5.91
C TYR A 140 -0.04 -1.93 6.96
N SER A 141 1.23 -2.30 6.94
CA SER A 141 1.85 -3.21 7.91
C SER A 141 2.92 -2.50 8.74
N ASN A 142 3.38 -3.12 9.83
CA ASN A 142 4.50 -2.60 10.62
C ASN A 142 5.77 -2.43 9.78
N VAL A 143 5.99 -3.29 8.78
CA VAL A 143 7.12 -3.19 7.84
C VAL A 143 6.98 -1.95 6.95
N SER A 144 5.77 -1.71 6.43
CA SER A 144 5.47 -0.52 5.61
C SER A 144 5.62 0.77 6.43
N VAL A 145 5.16 0.75 7.69
CA VAL A 145 5.33 1.87 8.62
C VAL A 145 6.81 2.10 8.88
N ALA A 146 7.60 1.06 9.15
CA ALA A 146 9.04 1.21 9.32
C ALA A 146 9.69 1.89 8.11
N ALA A 147 9.35 1.49 6.87
CA ALA A 147 9.87 2.11 5.66
C ALA A 147 9.56 3.63 5.60
N ILE A 148 8.35 4.04 6.01
CA ILE A 148 7.97 5.46 6.08
C ILE A 148 8.83 6.21 7.12
N TYR A 149 9.14 5.60 8.26
CA TYR A 149 9.96 6.22 9.30
C TYR A 149 11.45 6.31 8.93
N PHE A 150 11.95 5.39 8.10
CA PHE A 150 13.32 5.43 7.57
C PHE A 150 13.49 6.37 6.38
N ALA A 151 12.40 6.69 5.66
CA ALA A 151 12.45 7.54 4.49
C ALA A 151 12.74 9.01 4.82
N GLU A 152 13.23 9.73 3.80
CA GLU A 152 13.50 11.17 3.89
C GLU A 152 12.20 11.99 4.07
N PRO A 153 12.26 13.20 4.66
CA PRO A 153 11.10 14.07 4.78
C PRO A 153 10.40 14.32 3.43
N GLY A 154 9.06 14.25 3.43
CA GLY A 154 8.27 14.40 2.20
C GLY A 154 8.05 13.10 1.42
N PHE A 155 8.53 11.96 1.93
CA PHE A 155 8.23 10.65 1.35
C PHE A 155 6.72 10.40 1.25
N ARG A 156 6.25 10.16 0.03
CA ARG A 156 4.83 9.95 -0.28
C ARG A 156 4.47 8.50 -0.01
N PHE A 157 3.40 8.27 0.74
CA PHE A 157 2.89 6.93 0.98
C PHE A 157 1.38 6.88 0.80
N PHE A 158 0.91 5.73 0.34
CA PHE A 158 -0.48 5.46 0.01
C PHE A 158 -0.85 4.05 0.45
N MET A 159 -2.14 3.82 0.61
CA MET A 159 -2.72 2.52 0.90
C MET A 159 -3.45 1.98 -0.32
N PHE A 160 -3.41 0.66 -0.49
CA PHE A 160 -4.34 0.00 -1.41
C PHE A 160 -5.78 0.35 -1.02
N GLY A 161 -6.47 1.02 -1.93
CA GLY A 161 -7.82 1.54 -1.76
C GLY A 161 -7.89 3.05 -1.93
N ASP A 162 -6.76 3.73 -1.81
CA ASP A 162 -6.64 5.15 -2.10
C ASP A 162 -6.76 5.41 -3.60
N SER A 163 -7.15 6.65 -3.94
CA SER A 163 -7.12 7.12 -5.33
C SER A 163 -5.71 7.59 -5.71
N PRO A 164 -5.19 7.25 -6.90
CA PRO A 164 -3.91 7.77 -7.35
C PRO A 164 -3.92 9.31 -7.44
N PRO A 165 -2.88 10.01 -6.94
CA PRO A 165 -2.86 11.47 -6.92
C PRO A 165 -2.81 12.08 -8.32
N GLY A 166 -3.49 13.20 -8.55
CA GLY A 166 -3.40 13.93 -9.82
C GLY A 166 -4.09 13.27 -11.02
N LEU A 167 -4.67 12.07 -10.87
CA LEU A 167 -5.84 11.75 -11.69
C LEU A 167 -6.93 12.76 -11.28
N PRO A 168 -7.68 13.36 -12.23
CA PRO A 168 -8.81 14.17 -11.86
C PRO A 168 -9.63 13.32 -10.92
N GLU A 169 -9.82 13.80 -9.69
CA GLU A 169 -10.83 13.25 -8.81
C GLU A 169 -12.09 13.28 -9.65
N SER A 170 -12.44 12.12 -10.22
CA SER A 170 -13.82 11.79 -10.39
C SER A 170 -14.39 12.11 -9.03
N ARG A 171 -15.11 13.22 -8.95
CA ARG A 171 -16.00 13.54 -7.85
C ARG A 171 -17.12 12.48 -7.86
N THR A 172 -16.76 11.21 -7.79
CA THR A 172 -17.50 10.20 -7.07
C THR A 172 -17.17 10.42 -5.59
N SER A 173 -17.54 11.61 -5.12
CA SER A 173 -18.17 11.73 -3.83
C SER A 173 -19.15 10.57 -3.71
N SER A 174 -18.76 9.50 -3.00
CA SER A 174 -19.67 8.41 -2.63
C SER A 174 -20.86 8.92 -1.80
N CYS A 175 -20.81 10.20 -1.42
CA CYS A 175 -21.90 11.00 -0.95
C CYS A 175 -22.97 11.27 -2.04
N LEU A 176 -22.64 11.65 -3.27
CA LEU A 176 -23.61 12.21 -4.24
C LEU A 176 -24.44 11.20 -5.06
N GLN A 177 -24.29 9.88 -4.84
CA GLN A 177 -24.88 8.89 -5.74
C GLN A 177 -26.40 8.64 -5.58
N GLY A 178 -27.13 9.47 -4.83
CA GLY A 178 -28.58 9.31 -4.66
C GLY A 178 -28.97 7.91 -4.15
N ARG A 179 -28.03 7.24 -3.50
CA ARG A 179 -28.12 5.87 -2.97
C ARG A 179 -27.71 5.87 -1.51
N CYS A 180 -28.28 4.95 -0.75
CA CYS A 180 -28.01 4.82 0.66
C CYS A 180 -26.56 4.37 0.88
N ALA A 181 -25.77 5.15 1.61
CA ALA A 181 -24.38 4.80 1.92
C ALA A 181 -24.23 3.61 2.90
N GLY A 182 -25.33 3.17 3.54
CA GLY A 182 -25.34 2.00 4.43
C GLY A 182 -25.71 0.68 3.73
N CYS A 183 -26.76 0.68 2.90
CA CYS A 183 -27.31 -0.54 2.28
C CYS A 183 -27.38 -0.51 0.75
N GLY A 184 -27.03 0.60 0.10
CA GLY A 184 -27.00 0.74 -1.37
C GLY A 184 -28.35 0.99 -2.04
N SER A 185 -29.47 1.00 -1.30
CA SER A 185 -30.81 1.24 -1.85
C SER A 185 -30.90 2.61 -2.55
N GLU A 186 -31.72 2.68 -3.59
CA GLU A 186 -31.96 3.90 -4.36
C GLU A 186 -32.91 4.86 -3.61
N GLN A 187 -32.76 6.15 -3.86
CA GLN A 187 -33.62 7.22 -3.31
C GLN A 187 -33.83 7.23 -1.78
N PRO A 188 -32.75 7.16 -0.98
CA PRO A 188 -32.81 7.33 0.48
C PRO A 188 -33.42 8.69 0.90
N PRO A 189 -34.36 8.70 1.87
CA PRO A 189 -35.04 9.92 2.31
C PRO A 189 -34.20 10.80 3.26
N LEU A 190 -33.18 10.23 3.92
CA LEU A 190 -32.36 10.95 4.90
C LEU A 190 -31.03 11.38 4.31
N ARG A 191 -30.50 12.51 4.80
CA ARG A 191 -29.16 13.00 4.50
C ARG A 191 -28.38 13.26 5.77
N CYS A 192 -27.06 13.18 5.70
CA CYS A 192 -26.19 13.60 6.78
C CYS A 192 -26.45 15.08 7.13
N SER A 193 -26.79 15.39 8.38
CA SER A 193 -27.08 16.76 8.82
C SER A 193 -25.88 17.71 8.69
N ARG A 194 -24.66 17.18 8.81
CA ARG A 194 -23.41 17.95 8.76
C ARG A 194 -23.00 18.29 7.33
N CYS A 195 -22.80 17.28 6.49
CA CYS A 195 -22.29 17.49 5.12
C CYS A 195 -23.37 17.68 4.07
N ARG A 196 -24.60 17.22 4.34
CA ARG A 196 -25.72 17.09 3.38
C ARG A 196 -25.42 16.30 2.10
N GLY A 197 -24.19 15.81 1.98
CA GLY A 197 -23.69 15.04 0.84
C GLY A 197 -24.11 13.59 0.89
N ALA A 198 -23.97 12.89 2.02
CA ALA A 198 -24.29 11.46 2.12
C ALA A 198 -25.77 11.21 2.41
N PHE A 199 -26.32 10.12 1.86
CA PHE A 199 -27.72 9.76 2.02
C PHE A 199 -27.91 8.39 2.71
N PHE A 200 -29.04 8.22 3.42
CA PHE A 200 -29.34 7.02 4.20
C PHE A 200 -30.83 6.66 4.17
N CYS A 201 -31.15 5.36 4.17
CA CYS A 201 -32.52 4.89 4.35
C CYS A 201 -33.05 5.13 5.77
N SER A 202 -32.16 4.99 6.75
CA SER A 202 -32.48 5.06 8.18
C SER A 202 -31.27 5.53 9.00
N ARG A 203 -31.50 5.86 10.28
CA ARG A 203 -30.41 6.14 11.23
C ARG A 203 -29.48 4.94 11.42
N ASP A 204 -29.97 3.72 11.25
CA ASP A 204 -29.14 2.52 11.35
C ASP A 204 -28.19 2.39 10.16
N CYS A 205 -28.66 2.69 8.94
CA CYS A 205 -27.79 2.80 7.77
C CYS A 205 -26.72 3.88 7.94
N GLN A 206 -27.07 5.00 8.59
CA GLN A 206 -26.11 6.05 8.91
C GLN A 206 -25.04 5.57 9.91
N ARG A 207 -25.45 4.89 10.99
CA ARG A 207 -24.51 4.32 11.97
C ARG A 207 -23.58 3.27 11.34
N LEU A 208 -24.13 2.41 10.49
CA LEU A 208 -23.38 1.37 9.77
C LEU A 208 -22.30 1.97 8.87
N ALA A 209 -22.64 3.05 8.15
CA ALA A 209 -21.72 3.73 7.24
C ALA A 209 -20.79 4.75 7.94
N TRP A 210 -21.04 5.08 9.21
CA TRP A 210 -20.32 6.14 9.93
C TRP A 210 -18.80 5.95 10.00
N PRO A 211 -18.24 4.73 10.26
CA PRO A 211 -16.79 4.54 10.35
C PRO A 211 -16.04 4.99 9.10
N SER A 212 -16.63 4.79 7.92
CA SER A 212 -16.11 5.27 6.64
C SER A 212 -16.52 6.70 6.32
N HIS A 213 -17.79 7.07 6.55
CA HIS A 213 -18.31 8.39 6.19
C HIS A 213 -17.61 9.52 6.95
N ARG A 214 -17.27 9.32 8.23
CA ARG A 214 -16.63 10.34 9.07
C ARG A 214 -15.29 10.84 8.51
N LEU A 215 -14.60 10.03 7.71
CA LEU A 215 -13.31 10.37 7.12
C LEU A 215 -13.45 11.45 6.04
N CYS A 216 -14.63 11.56 5.41
CA CYS A 216 -14.93 12.54 4.36
C CYS A 216 -16.07 13.49 4.73
N CYS A 217 -16.56 13.46 5.97
CA CYS A 217 -17.70 14.27 6.40
C CYS A 217 -17.28 15.72 6.70
N GLN A 218 -17.41 16.60 5.71
CA GLN A 218 -17.14 18.04 5.86
C GLN A 218 -18.44 18.82 6.05
N PRO A 219 -18.49 19.89 6.87
CA PRO A 219 -19.65 20.76 6.95
C PRO A 219 -20.07 21.27 5.57
N ALA A 220 -21.37 21.30 5.29
CA ALA A 220 -21.86 21.95 4.08
C ALA A 220 -21.48 23.43 4.13
N THR A 221 -20.71 23.90 3.15
CA THR A 221 -20.50 25.34 2.94
C THR A 221 -21.84 25.99 2.66
N VAL A 222 -22.19 26.96 3.50
CA VAL A 222 -23.39 27.81 3.37
C VAL A 222 -23.18 28.78 2.24
#